data_AF-A0A060XMJ0-F1
#
_entry.id   AF-A0A060XMJ0-F1
#
_cell.length_a   1.000
_cell.length_b   1.000
_cell.length_c   1.000
_cell.angle_alpha   90.00
_cell.angle_beta   90.00
_cell.angle_gamma   90.00
#
_symmetry.space_group_name_H-M   'P 1'
#
loop_
_entity.id
_entity.type
_entity.pdbx_description
1 polymer ?
#
loop_
_entity_poly.entity_id
_entity_poly.type
_entity_poly.pdbx_seq_one_letter_code
_entity_poly.pdbx_strand_id
1 'polypeptide(L)'
;MMDWEQRQNGNFKLVEAELMDKLESMVSDGKGDGNHRELFGLLLLEKIEQETWRETGISFVTSVTRLMERLLDYRECMKGDEMENKKIGGSSNLMNFYKSEMNKEEMYIRYIHKLCDLHLQAEDYTEAAFTLLLYWELLHWEDRPLREFLHYPTQSEWQRKEGLSRKVLHYFNKGKASQAKTSQAKLSQAKLSQAKKSQTKTSKNK
;
A
#
# COMPACT_ATOMS: atom_id res chain seq x y z
N MET A 1 6.93 29.80 -7.27
CA MET A 1 5.83 28.85 -7.00
C MET A 1 5.48 28.88 -5.52
N MET A 2 6.39 28.48 -4.63
CA MET A 2 6.19 28.57 -3.17
C MET A 2 5.86 30.00 -2.69
N ASP A 3 6.63 31.02 -3.08
CA ASP A 3 6.32 32.41 -2.71
C ASP A 3 4.95 32.89 -3.17
N TRP A 4 4.50 32.38 -4.33
CA TRP A 4 3.20 32.76 -4.87
C TRP A 4 2.08 32.10 -4.06
N GLU A 5 2.16 30.79 -3.82
CA GLU A 5 1.14 30.06 -3.06
C GLU A 5 1.06 30.55 -1.62
N GLN A 6 2.20 30.82 -0.99
CA GLN A 6 2.24 31.37 0.37
C GLN A 6 1.55 32.73 0.46
N ARG A 7 1.75 33.61 -0.54
CA ARG A 7 1.09 34.93 -0.57
C ARG A 7 -0.42 34.84 -0.82
N GLN A 8 -0.88 33.84 -1.56
CA GLN A 8 -2.30 33.69 -1.91
C GLN A 8 -3.10 32.90 -0.86
N ASN A 9 -2.53 31.79 -0.37
CA ASN A 9 -3.24 30.77 0.41
C ASN A 9 -2.70 30.62 1.85
N GLY A 10 -1.54 31.21 2.17
CA GLY A 10 -0.88 31.09 3.47
C GLY A 10 -0.42 29.67 3.84
N ASN A 11 -0.38 28.76 2.86
CA ASN A 11 0.09 27.39 3.02
C ASN A 11 0.68 26.86 1.70
N PHE A 12 1.32 25.69 1.75
CA PHE A 12 1.98 25.06 0.60
C PHE A 12 1.26 23.82 0.07
N LYS A 13 -0.02 23.60 0.40
CA LYS A 13 -0.67 22.30 0.17
C LYS A 13 -0.75 21.90 -1.30
N LEU A 14 -0.90 22.85 -2.23
CA LEU A 14 -0.96 22.55 -3.67
C LEU A 14 0.44 22.25 -4.21
N VAL A 15 1.44 23.07 -3.85
CA VAL A 15 2.84 22.78 -4.22
C VAL A 15 3.30 21.45 -3.64
N GLU A 16 2.89 21.12 -2.41
CA GLU A 16 3.15 19.83 -1.80
C GLU A 16 2.55 18.72 -2.65
N ALA A 17 1.24 18.77 -2.94
CA ALA A 17 0.56 17.73 -3.72
C ALA A 17 1.22 17.52 -5.10
N GLU A 18 1.48 18.58 -5.86
CA GLU A 18 2.12 18.48 -7.18
C GLU A 18 3.53 17.89 -7.11
N LEU A 19 4.31 18.27 -6.09
CA LEU A 19 5.66 17.75 -5.90
C LEU A 19 5.63 16.28 -5.51
N MET A 20 4.68 15.84 -4.69
CA MET A 20 4.52 14.44 -4.33
C MET A 20 4.20 13.57 -5.54
N ASP A 21 3.24 13.98 -6.38
CA ASP A 21 2.88 13.25 -7.60
C ASP A 21 4.10 13.08 -8.53
N LYS A 22 4.91 14.14 -8.65
CA LYS A 22 6.15 14.12 -9.43
C LYS A 22 7.18 13.17 -8.82
N LEU A 23 7.36 13.20 -7.50
CA LEU A 23 8.30 12.34 -6.79
C LEU A 23 7.90 10.87 -6.90
N GLU A 24 6.63 10.53 -6.76
CA GLU A 24 6.15 9.16 -6.92
C GLU A 24 6.42 8.64 -8.34
N SER A 25 6.11 9.44 -9.36
CA SER A 25 6.41 9.10 -10.75
C SER A 25 7.92 8.91 -10.97
N MET A 26 8.75 9.82 -10.47
CA MET A 26 10.20 9.71 -10.61
C MET A 26 10.79 8.50 -9.92
N VAL A 27 10.36 8.20 -8.69
CA VAL A 27 10.87 7.03 -7.95
C VAL A 27 10.40 5.74 -8.61
N SER A 28 9.17 5.72 -9.14
CA SER A 28 8.63 4.60 -9.93
C SER A 28 9.41 4.37 -11.23
N ASP A 29 9.89 5.43 -11.89
CA ASP A 29 10.80 5.36 -13.05
C ASP A 29 12.22 4.87 -12.67
N GLY A 30 12.49 4.58 -11.39
CA GLY A 30 13.80 4.18 -10.90
C GLY A 30 14.77 5.35 -10.67
N LYS A 31 14.30 6.60 -10.69
CA LYS A 31 15.14 7.79 -10.47
C LYS A 31 15.29 8.10 -8.99
N GLY A 32 16.37 8.80 -8.63
CA GLY A 32 16.67 9.25 -7.28
C GLY A 32 17.28 8.17 -6.36
N ASP A 33 18.03 8.62 -5.36
CA ASP A 33 18.65 7.81 -4.32
C ASP A 33 18.71 8.60 -2.98
N GLY A 34 19.32 7.99 -1.96
CA GLY A 34 19.49 8.62 -0.65
C GLY A 34 20.27 9.93 -0.68
N ASN A 35 21.28 10.04 -1.56
CA ASN A 35 22.09 11.26 -1.71
C ASN A 35 21.26 12.39 -2.32
N HIS A 36 20.43 12.10 -3.34
CA HIS A 36 19.53 13.10 -3.92
C HIS A 36 18.53 13.61 -2.89
N ARG A 37 18.00 12.73 -2.02
CA ARG A 37 17.11 13.11 -0.91
C ARG A 37 17.82 14.03 0.09
N GLU A 38 19.04 13.69 0.50
CA GLU A 38 19.81 14.50 1.45
C GLU A 38 20.15 15.87 0.87
N LEU A 39 20.62 15.92 -0.38
CA LEU A 39 20.89 17.18 -1.08
C LEU A 39 19.63 18.03 -1.24
N PHE A 40 18.49 17.41 -1.56
CA PHE A 40 17.20 18.10 -1.64
C PHE A 40 16.83 18.78 -0.32
N GLY A 41 16.91 18.05 0.80
CA GLY A 41 16.63 18.58 2.13
C GLY A 41 17.58 19.72 2.51
N LEU A 42 18.89 19.50 2.37
CA LEU A 42 19.91 20.49 2.74
C LEU A 42 19.78 21.80 1.94
N LEU A 43 19.71 21.70 0.61
CA LEU A 43 19.68 22.88 -0.26
C LEU A 43 18.40 23.70 -0.10
N LEU A 44 17.26 23.04 0.15
CA LEU A 44 16.01 23.77 0.37
C LEU A 44 15.95 24.39 1.77
N LEU A 45 16.43 23.69 2.80
CA LEU A 45 16.50 24.28 4.15
C LEU A 45 17.41 25.51 4.16
N GLU A 46 18.60 25.44 3.56
CA GLU A 46 19.52 26.58 3.45
C GLU A 46 18.86 27.79 2.77
N LYS A 47 18.09 27.57 1.70
CA LYS A 47 17.36 28.65 1.02
C LYS A 47 16.22 29.22 1.86
N ILE A 48 15.50 28.37 2.60
CA ILE A 48 14.32 28.76 3.38
C ILE A 48 14.70 29.50 4.67
N GLU A 49 15.91 29.31 5.20
CA GLU A 49 16.38 30.03 6.39
C GLU A 49 16.35 31.56 6.22
N GLN A 50 16.54 32.06 5.00
CA GLN A 50 16.51 33.49 4.68
C GLN A 50 15.08 34.05 4.53
N GLU A 51 14.07 33.20 4.52
CA GLU A 51 12.70 33.57 4.14
C GLU A 51 11.82 33.93 5.34
N THR A 52 10.90 34.87 5.13
CA THR A 52 9.94 35.30 6.16
C THR A 52 8.95 34.19 6.56
N TRP A 53 8.75 33.20 5.68
CA TRP A 53 7.87 32.05 5.86
C TRP A 53 8.62 30.77 6.29
N ARG A 54 9.84 30.90 6.83
CA ARG A 54 10.73 29.78 7.17
C ARG A 54 10.07 28.63 7.94
N GLU A 55 9.21 28.90 8.92
CA GLU A 55 8.59 27.85 9.74
C GLU A 55 7.67 26.95 8.90
N THR A 56 6.88 27.56 8.03
CA THR A 56 6.00 26.80 7.11
C THR A 56 6.85 26.08 6.06
N GLY A 57 7.93 26.72 5.59
CA GLY A 57 8.86 26.13 4.62
C GLY A 57 9.61 24.91 5.18
N ILE A 58 10.06 24.96 6.44
CA ILE A 58 10.71 23.83 7.12
C ILE A 58 9.75 22.66 7.24
N SER A 59 8.48 22.91 7.60
CA SER A 59 7.45 21.87 7.66
C SER A 59 7.24 21.20 6.30
N PHE A 60 7.13 22.01 5.22
CA PHE A 60 7.03 21.53 3.85
C PHE A 60 8.23 20.65 3.45
N VAL A 61 9.47 21.14 3.61
CA VAL A 61 10.67 20.38 3.24
C VAL A 61 10.78 19.08 4.04
N THR A 62 10.43 19.13 5.33
CA THR A 62 10.42 17.94 6.19
C THR A 62 9.41 16.91 5.69
N SER A 63 8.19 17.34 5.34
CA SER A 63 7.15 16.45 4.79
C SER A 63 7.60 15.78 3.49
N VAL A 64 8.12 16.57 2.55
CA VAL A 64 8.57 16.07 1.24
C VAL A 64 9.77 15.14 1.38
N THR A 65 10.73 15.48 2.25
CA THR A 65 11.92 14.63 2.51
C THR A 65 11.52 13.29 3.12
N ARG A 66 10.56 13.28 4.06
CA ARG A 66 9.98 12.05 4.63
C ARG A 66 9.26 11.22 3.57
N LEU A 67 8.52 11.85 2.65
CA LEU A 67 7.92 11.13 1.53
C LEU A 67 8.99 10.48 0.64
N MET A 68 10.03 11.22 0.26
CA MET A 68 11.12 10.69 -0.58
C MET A 68 11.77 9.47 0.08
N GLU A 69 12.03 9.53 1.38
CA GLU A 69 12.51 8.38 2.17
C GLU A 69 11.57 7.17 2.03
N ARG A 70 10.28 7.36 2.29
CA ARG A 70 9.29 6.26 2.22
C ARG A 70 9.15 5.66 0.83
N LEU A 71 9.24 6.48 -0.22
CA LEU A 71 9.21 6.00 -1.61
C LEU A 71 10.48 5.21 -1.96
N LEU A 72 11.65 5.66 -1.52
CA LEU A 72 12.92 4.97 -1.75
C LEU A 72 12.97 3.63 -0.98
N ASP A 73 12.53 3.61 0.28
CA ASP A 73 12.40 2.39 1.09
C ASP A 73 11.47 1.37 0.41
N TYR A 74 10.32 1.84 -0.09
CA TYR A 74 9.36 1.01 -0.81
C TYR A 74 9.97 0.45 -2.09
N ARG A 75 10.67 1.26 -2.89
CA ARG A 75 11.34 0.81 -4.11
C ARG A 75 12.35 -0.30 -3.81
N GLU A 76 13.12 -0.17 -2.71
CA GLU A 76 14.07 -1.19 -2.30
C GLU A 76 13.37 -2.51 -1.97
N CYS A 77 12.21 -2.45 -1.31
CA CYS A 77 11.40 -3.64 -1.01
C CYS A 77 10.85 -4.33 -2.27
N MET A 78 10.64 -3.58 -3.36
CA MET A 78 10.05 -4.08 -4.60
C MET A 78 11.07 -4.65 -5.60
N LYS A 79 12.37 -4.66 -5.29
CA LYS A 79 13.39 -5.23 -6.18
C LYS A 79 13.21 -6.74 -6.40
N GLY A 80 13.61 -7.21 -7.58
CA GLY A 80 13.22 -8.50 -8.18
C GLY A 80 13.35 -9.72 -7.27
N ASP A 81 14.45 -9.84 -6.53
CA ASP A 81 14.76 -11.02 -5.72
C ASP A 81 14.33 -10.92 -4.25
N GLU A 82 13.63 -9.84 -3.87
CA GLU A 82 13.19 -9.66 -2.50
C GLU A 82 12.06 -10.62 -2.13
N MET A 83 12.11 -11.12 -0.88
CA MET A 83 11.09 -12.00 -0.32
C MET A 83 9.72 -11.33 -0.37
N GLU A 84 8.68 -12.12 -0.69
CA GLU A 84 7.28 -11.66 -0.77
C GLU A 84 6.84 -10.92 0.51
N ASN A 85 7.26 -11.41 1.68
CA ASN A 85 7.01 -10.75 2.96
C ASN A 85 7.59 -9.32 3.04
N LYS A 86 8.74 -9.06 2.42
CA LYS A 86 9.34 -7.72 2.38
C LYS A 86 8.58 -6.80 1.43
N LYS A 87 8.08 -7.30 0.30
CA LYS A 87 7.20 -6.57 -0.62
C LYS A 87 5.88 -6.18 0.06
N ILE A 88 5.26 -7.13 0.77
CA ILE A 88 4.05 -6.91 1.57
C ILE A 88 4.31 -5.88 2.69
N GLY A 89 5.41 -6.04 3.44
CA GLY A 89 5.78 -5.11 4.52
C GLY A 89 6.06 -3.69 4.02
N GLY A 90 6.81 -3.54 2.92
CA GLY A 90 7.06 -2.25 2.29
C GLY A 90 5.77 -1.57 1.81
N SER A 91 4.88 -2.33 1.17
CA SER A 91 3.57 -1.84 0.71
C SER A 91 2.68 -1.40 1.86
N SER A 92 2.64 -2.17 2.95
CA SER A 92 1.89 -1.82 4.16
C SER A 92 2.41 -0.55 4.83
N ASN A 93 3.74 -0.41 4.94
CA ASN A 93 4.36 0.79 5.53
C ASN A 93 4.05 2.05 4.72
N LEU A 94 4.18 1.99 3.39
CA LEU A 94 3.90 3.13 2.53
C LEU A 94 2.40 3.46 2.49
N MET A 95 1.53 2.45 2.48
CA MET A 95 0.08 2.63 2.60
C MET A 95 -0.27 3.36 3.92
N ASN A 96 0.29 2.91 5.06
CA ASN A 96 0.03 3.53 6.35
C ASN A 96 0.57 4.97 6.44
N PHE A 97 1.67 5.28 5.75
CA PHE A 97 2.16 6.65 5.62
C PHE A 97 1.13 7.57 4.94
N TYR A 98 0.51 7.12 3.84
CA TYR A 98 -0.52 7.91 3.17
C TYR A 98 -1.83 8.02 3.95
N LYS A 99 -2.14 7.08 4.85
CA LYS A 99 -3.33 7.13 5.70
C LYS A 99 -3.33 8.33 6.65
N SER A 100 -2.18 8.70 7.19
CA SER A 100 -2.07 9.78 8.20
C SER A 100 -1.97 11.19 7.61
N GLU A 101 -1.81 11.30 6.30
CA GLU A 101 -1.43 12.55 5.65
C GLU A 101 -2.62 13.17 4.90
N MET A 102 -2.93 14.44 5.19
CA MET A 102 -4.06 15.14 4.58
C MET A 102 -3.91 15.24 3.05
N ASN A 103 -5.02 15.15 2.32
CA ASN A 103 -5.11 15.23 0.85
C ASN A 103 -4.44 14.08 0.07
N LYS A 104 -4.14 12.94 0.71
CA LYS A 104 -3.49 11.78 0.06
C LYS A 104 -4.38 10.54 -0.04
N GLU A 105 -5.70 10.72 0.08
CA GLU A 105 -6.66 9.61 0.03
C GLU A 105 -6.53 8.78 -1.25
N GLU A 106 -6.34 9.42 -2.40
CA GLU A 106 -6.15 8.69 -3.66
C GLU A 106 -4.90 7.81 -3.64
N MET A 107 -3.79 8.31 -3.08
CA MET A 107 -2.58 7.51 -2.93
C MET A 107 -2.80 6.36 -1.96
N TYR A 108 -3.46 6.62 -0.83
CA TYR A 108 -3.85 5.57 0.10
C TYR A 108 -4.66 4.47 -0.61
N ILE A 109 -5.67 4.82 -1.43
CA ILE A 109 -6.46 3.86 -2.20
C ILE A 109 -5.62 3.12 -3.25
N ARG A 110 -4.69 3.79 -3.97
CA ARG A 110 -3.77 3.12 -4.90
C ARG A 110 -2.93 2.06 -4.19
N TYR A 111 -2.41 2.37 -3.02
CA TYR A 111 -1.56 1.45 -2.26
C TYR A 111 -2.35 0.35 -1.54
N ILE A 112 -3.61 0.58 -1.16
CA ILE A 112 -4.56 -0.48 -0.77
C ILE A 112 -4.67 -1.52 -1.89
N HIS A 113 -4.85 -1.07 -3.14
CA HIS A 113 -4.95 -1.97 -4.28
C HIS A 113 -3.64 -2.72 -4.56
N LYS A 114 -2.49 -2.03 -4.56
CA LYS A 114 -1.18 -2.68 -4.71
C LYS A 114 -0.92 -3.75 -3.63
N LEU A 115 -1.23 -3.45 -2.37
CA LEU A 115 -1.08 -4.39 -1.27
C LEU A 115 -2.06 -5.57 -1.38
N CYS A 116 -3.31 -5.31 -1.77
CA CYS A 116 -4.31 -6.35 -2.03
C CYS A 116 -3.81 -7.33 -3.10
N ASP A 117 -3.25 -6.82 -4.21
CA ASP A 117 -2.71 -7.65 -5.28
C ASP A 117 -1.53 -8.52 -4.82
N LEU A 118 -0.66 -8.00 -3.94
CA LEU A 118 0.41 -8.79 -3.33
C LEU A 118 -0.13 -9.91 -2.44
N HIS A 119 -1.14 -9.64 -1.61
CA HIS A 119 -1.80 -10.70 -0.83
C HIS A 119 -2.48 -11.74 -1.73
N LEU A 120 -3.05 -11.34 -2.86
CA LEU A 120 -3.63 -12.28 -3.82
C LEU A 120 -2.56 -13.16 -4.49
N GLN A 121 -1.39 -12.60 -4.80
CA GLN A 121 -0.24 -13.34 -5.34
C GLN A 121 0.29 -14.37 -4.32
N ALA A 122 0.31 -14.00 -3.03
CA ALA A 122 0.67 -14.88 -1.92
C ALA A 122 -0.41 -15.95 -1.59
N GLU A 123 -1.55 -15.92 -2.28
CA GLU A 123 -2.77 -16.69 -1.94
C GLU A 123 -3.34 -16.41 -0.53
N ASP A 124 -2.96 -15.29 0.08
CA ASP A 124 -3.45 -14.79 1.37
C ASP A 124 -4.79 -14.07 1.21
N TYR A 125 -5.82 -14.80 0.76
CA TYR A 125 -7.13 -14.22 0.43
C TYR A 125 -7.82 -13.51 1.60
N THR A 126 -7.56 -13.94 2.83
CA THR A 126 -8.10 -13.29 4.04
C THR A 126 -7.50 -11.91 4.22
N GLU A 127 -6.18 -11.77 4.09
CA GLU A 127 -5.50 -10.48 4.17
C GLU A 127 -5.90 -9.59 3.00
N ALA A 128 -5.99 -10.13 1.77
CA ALA A 128 -6.49 -9.39 0.62
C ALA A 128 -7.90 -8.80 0.85
N ALA A 129 -8.79 -9.55 1.51
CA ALA A 129 -10.11 -9.09 1.89
C ALA A 129 -10.07 -7.97 2.94
N PHE A 130 -9.25 -8.13 3.99
CA PHE A 130 -9.07 -7.09 5.02
C PHE A 130 -8.43 -5.82 4.47
N THR A 131 -7.45 -5.94 3.58
CA THR A 131 -6.85 -4.78 2.90
C THR A 131 -7.90 -4.04 2.08
N LEU A 132 -8.73 -4.74 1.29
CA LEU A 132 -9.74 -4.09 0.46
C LEU A 132 -10.88 -3.47 1.28
N LEU A 133 -11.16 -4.01 2.48
CA LEU A 133 -12.09 -3.39 3.42
C LEU A 133 -11.67 -1.97 3.84
N LEU A 134 -10.36 -1.68 3.87
CA LEU A 134 -9.88 -0.33 4.15
C LEU A 134 -10.41 0.69 3.14
N TYR A 135 -10.53 0.33 1.86
CA TYR A 135 -11.15 1.23 0.87
C TYR A 135 -12.67 1.29 1.07
N TRP A 136 -13.30 0.15 1.34
CA TRP A 136 -14.73 0.09 1.60
C TRP A 136 -15.16 1.00 2.77
N GLU A 137 -14.34 1.11 3.81
CA GLU A 137 -14.57 1.95 4.99
C GLU A 137 -14.54 3.46 4.69
N LEU A 138 -13.81 3.89 3.66
CA LEU A 138 -13.75 5.30 3.24
C LEU A 138 -15.04 5.75 2.53
N LEU A 139 -15.79 4.81 1.95
CA LEU A 139 -16.96 5.12 1.14
C LEU A 139 -18.23 5.21 1.99
N HIS A 140 -19.23 5.92 1.48
CA HIS A 140 -20.55 6.10 2.09
C HIS A 140 -21.65 5.48 1.20
N TRP A 141 -22.81 5.18 1.80
CA TRP A 141 -23.99 4.72 1.06
C TRP A 141 -24.78 5.92 0.50
N GLU A 142 -24.08 6.78 -0.24
CA GLU A 142 -24.61 8.03 -0.80
C GLU A 142 -24.61 8.01 -2.33
N ASP A 143 -25.54 8.74 -2.93
CA ASP A 143 -25.63 8.94 -4.39
C ASP A 143 -24.67 10.05 -4.89
N ARG A 144 -23.53 10.20 -4.20
CA ARG A 144 -22.49 11.16 -4.56
C ARG A 144 -21.71 10.65 -5.77
N PRO A 145 -21.54 11.44 -6.84
CA PRO A 145 -20.78 11.00 -8.00
C PRO A 145 -19.28 10.91 -7.66
N LEU A 146 -18.69 9.75 -7.92
CA LEU A 146 -17.24 9.55 -7.91
C LEU A 146 -16.71 9.60 -9.34
N ARG A 147 -15.60 10.31 -9.53
CA ARG A 147 -14.86 10.32 -10.79
C ARG A 147 -14.29 8.94 -11.13
N GLU A 148 -13.97 8.74 -12.39
CA GLU A 148 -13.14 7.61 -12.82
C GLU A 148 -11.82 7.61 -12.02
N PHE A 149 -11.45 6.44 -11.51
CA PHE A 149 -10.26 6.27 -10.69
C PHE A 149 -9.81 4.81 -10.71
N LEU A 150 -8.52 4.56 -10.99
CA LEU A 150 -7.99 3.21 -11.23
C LEU A 150 -8.79 2.51 -12.36
N HIS A 151 -9.29 1.30 -12.12
CA HIS A 151 -10.19 0.56 -13.00
C HIS A 151 -11.68 0.82 -12.71
N TYR A 152 -12.00 1.75 -11.80
CA TYR A 152 -13.40 2.08 -11.49
C TYR A 152 -13.93 3.16 -12.42
N PRO A 153 -15.06 2.93 -13.11
CA PRO A 153 -15.69 3.96 -13.91
C PRO A 153 -16.28 5.07 -13.01
N THR A 154 -16.69 6.15 -13.66
CA THR A 154 -17.57 7.16 -13.05
C THR A 154 -18.86 6.50 -12.61
N GLN A 155 -19.18 6.57 -11.32
CA GLN A 155 -20.32 5.91 -10.69
C GLN A 155 -20.65 6.59 -9.35
N SER A 156 -21.81 6.30 -8.78
CA SER A 156 -22.11 6.75 -7.42
C SER A 156 -21.23 6.05 -6.39
N GLU A 157 -21.03 6.70 -5.26
CA GLU A 157 -20.24 6.17 -4.15
C GLU A 157 -20.80 4.85 -3.60
N TRP A 158 -22.13 4.77 -3.45
CA TRP A 158 -22.78 3.54 -3.00
C TRP A 158 -22.57 2.38 -3.97
N GLN A 159 -22.58 2.62 -5.30
CA GLN A 159 -22.31 1.58 -6.30
C GLN A 159 -20.88 1.04 -6.17
N ARG A 160 -19.92 1.93 -5.96
CA ARG A 160 -18.53 1.52 -5.73
C ARG A 160 -18.40 0.73 -4.43
N LYS A 161 -19.06 1.18 -3.37
CA LYS A 161 -19.09 0.49 -2.07
C LYS A 161 -19.70 -0.90 -2.17
N GLU A 162 -20.79 -1.05 -2.91
CA GLU A 162 -21.43 -2.34 -3.18
C GLU A 162 -20.50 -3.29 -3.97
N GLY A 163 -19.87 -2.78 -5.03
CA GLY A 163 -18.90 -3.55 -5.82
C GLY A 163 -17.73 -4.07 -4.99
N LEU A 164 -17.22 -3.24 -4.08
CA LEU A 164 -16.19 -3.64 -3.11
C LEU A 164 -16.72 -4.71 -2.14
N SER A 165 -17.95 -4.58 -1.61
CA SER A 165 -18.54 -5.61 -0.73
C SER A 165 -18.57 -6.99 -1.40
N ARG A 166 -18.97 -7.06 -2.68
CA ARG A 166 -18.99 -8.32 -3.42
C ARG A 166 -17.58 -8.92 -3.58
N LYS A 167 -16.57 -8.09 -3.87
CA LYS A 167 -15.16 -8.53 -3.96
C LYS A 167 -14.61 -9.02 -2.61
N VAL A 168 -14.85 -8.27 -1.54
CA VAL A 168 -14.44 -8.65 -0.18
C VAL A 168 -15.04 -10.00 0.22
N LEU A 169 -16.34 -10.19 0.01
CA LEU A 169 -17.01 -11.46 0.29
C LEU A 169 -16.44 -12.61 -0.56
N HIS A 170 -16.14 -12.35 -1.84
CA HIS A 170 -15.50 -13.34 -2.71
C HIS A 170 -14.14 -13.78 -2.15
N TYR A 171 -13.29 -12.85 -1.73
CA TYR A 171 -11.98 -13.16 -1.16
C TYR A 171 -12.09 -13.92 0.18
N PHE A 172 -12.99 -13.52 1.08
CA PHE A 172 -13.22 -14.29 2.31
C PHE A 172 -13.69 -15.73 2.05
N ASN A 173 -14.58 -15.92 1.08
CA ASN A 173 -15.03 -17.26 0.69
C ASN A 173 -13.89 -18.10 0.13
N LYS A 174 -13.02 -17.50 -0.70
CA LYS A 174 -11.83 -18.16 -1.24
C LYS A 174 -10.82 -18.51 -0.14
N GLY A 175 -10.62 -17.64 0.84
CA GLY A 175 -9.77 -17.88 2.01
C GLY A 175 -10.25 -19.08 2.84
N LYS A 176 -11.55 -19.16 3.13
CA LYS A 176 -12.15 -20.31 3.84
C LYS A 176 -11.95 -21.62 3.08
N ALA A 177 -12.17 -21.62 1.76
CA ALA A 177 -11.97 -22.80 0.92
C ALA A 177 -10.49 -23.24 0.89
N SER A 178 -9.55 -22.29 0.84
CA SER A 178 -8.11 -22.58 0.88
C SER A 178 -7.69 -23.22 2.20
N GLN A 179 -8.14 -22.66 3.33
CA GLN A 179 -7.87 -23.23 4.66
C GLN A 179 -8.41 -24.66 4.81
N ALA A 180 -9.61 -24.93 4.29
CA ALA A 180 -10.19 -26.27 4.28
C ALA A 180 -9.35 -27.28 3.47
N LYS A 181 -8.88 -26.91 2.28
CA LYS A 181 -8.00 -27.75 1.45
C LYS A 181 -6.69 -28.07 2.15
N THR A 182 -6.03 -27.07 2.73
CA THR A 182 -4.77 -27.26 3.47
C THR A 182 -4.95 -28.16 4.67
N SER A 183 -6.08 -28.04 5.38
CA SER A 183 -6.42 -28.90 6.52
C SER A 183 -6.64 -30.36 6.09
N GLN A 184 -7.37 -30.57 4.99
CA GLN A 184 -7.57 -31.91 4.40
C GLN A 184 -6.27 -32.53 3.89
N ALA A 185 -5.38 -31.75 3.28
CA ALA A 185 -4.07 -32.21 2.83
C ALA A 185 -3.19 -32.67 4.00
N LYS A 186 -3.12 -31.87 5.08
CA LYS A 186 -2.40 -32.24 6.31
C LYS A 186 -2.96 -33.51 6.95
N LEU A 187 -4.28 -33.64 7.02
CA LEU A 187 -4.96 -34.85 7.52
C LEU A 187 -4.64 -36.08 6.66
N SER A 188 -4.62 -35.92 5.33
CA SER A 188 -4.32 -37.00 4.39
C SER A 188 -2.86 -37.44 4.50
N GLN A 189 -1.92 -36.51 4.60
CA GLN A 189 -0.50 -36.80 4.84
C GLN A 189 -0.28 -37.48 6.19
N ALA A 190 -0.95 -37.04 7.26
CA ALA A 190 -0.88 -37.67 8.57
C ALA A 190 -1.35 -39.14 8.51
N LYS A 191 -2.50 -39.41 7.87
CA LYS A 191 -3.02 -40.77 7.66
C LYS A 191 -2.05 -41.66 6.87
N LEU A 192 -1.47 -41.14 5.78
CA LEU A 192 -0.45 -41.84 4.98
C LEU A 192 0.81 -42.18 5.80
N SER A 193 1.27 -41.25 6.64
CA SER A 193 2.45 -41.46 7.49
C SER A 193 2.20 -42.53 8.57
N GLN A 194 0.98 -42.59 9.13
CA GLN A 194 0.58 -43.63 10.07
C GLN A 194 0.46 -44.99 9.40
N ALA A 195 -0.16 -45.07 8.21
CA ALA A 195 -0.28 -46.33 7.46
C ALA A 195 1.09 -46.94 7.12
N LYS A 196 2.07 -46.12 6.70
CA LYS A 196 3.44 -46.56 6.42
C LYS A 196 4.16 -47.10 7.67
N LYS A 197 3.95 -46.48 8.83
CA LYS A 197 4.50 -46.95 10.13
C LYS A 197 3.87 -48.28 10.58
N SER A 198 2.60 -48.50 10.28
CA SER A 198 1.91 -49.75 10.61
C SER A 198 2.41 -50.91 9.76
N GLN A 199 2.57 -50.72 8.45
CA GLN A 199 3.08 -51.76 7.53
C GLN A 199 4.53 -52.18 7.84
N THR A 200 5.39 -51.23 8.22
CA THR A 200 6.79 -51.53 8.58
C THR A 200 6.94 -52.29 9.90
N LYS A 201 5.98 -52.18 10.83
CA LYS A 201 5.95 -53.00 12.04
C LYS A 201 5.50 -54.43 11.76
N THR A 202 4.56 -54.63 10.84
CA THR A 202 4.05 -55.97 10.49
C THR A 202 5.09 -56.80 9.72
N SER A 203 5.93 -56.16 8.90
CA SER A 203 7.02 -56.84 8.18
C SER A 203 8.26 -57.18 9.02
N LYS A 204 8.41 -56.62 10.24
CA LYS A 204 9.52 -56.96 11.16
C LYS A 204 9.18 -58.07 12.17
N ASN A 205 7.91 -58.48 12.24
CA ASN A 205 7.42 -59.54 13.13
C ASN A 205 7.12 -60.86 12.36
N LYS A 206 7.61 -60.98 11.12
CA LYS A 206 7.71 -62.23 10.36
C LYS A 206 9.18 -62.50 10.11
#